data_AF-X1N8P5-F1
#
_entry.id   AF-X1N8P5-F1
#
_cell.length_a   1.000
_cell.length_b   1.000
_cell.length_c   1.000
_cell.angle_alpha   90.00
_cell.angle_beta   90.00
_cell.angle_gamma   90.00
#
_symmetry.space_group_name_H-M   'P 1'
#
loop_
_entity.id
_entity.type
_entity.pdbx_description
1 polymer ?
#
loop_
_entity_poly.entity_id
_entity_poly.type
_entity_poly.pdbx_seq_one_letter_code
_entity_poly.pdbx_strand_id
1 'polypeptide(L)' 'GKNYLKIAIGCTGGRHRSVVIVREIFNFLKEKGYETTINHRELK' A
#
# COMPACT_ATOMS: atom_id res chain seq x y z
N GLY A 1 -20.30 5.85 -9.25
CA GLY A 1 -18.84 5.59 -9.23
C GLY A 1 -18.41 5.20 -7.83
N LYS A 2 -17.24 4.56 -7.67
CA LYS A 2 -16.65 4.35 -6.33
C LYS A 2 -15.69 5.50 -6.02
N ASN A 3 -15.78 6.05 -4.82
CA ASN A 3 -14.94 7.17 -4.39
C ASN A 3 -13.54 6.71 -3.95
N TYR A 4 -13.36 5.42 -3.68
CA TYR A 4 -12.13 4.86 -3.15
C TYR A 4 -11.83 3.49 -3.75
N LEU A 5 -10.53 3.24 -3.99
CA LEU A 5 -9.98 1.93 -4.31
C LEU A 5 -9.07 1.50 -3.16
N LYS A 6 -9.29 0.30 -2.61
CA LYS A 6 -8.40 -0.30 -1.60
C LYS A 6 -7.65 -1.47 -2.23
N ILE A 7 -6.33 -1.46 -2.09
CA ILE A 7 -5.43 -2.51 -2.58
C ILE A 7 -4.74 -3.12 -1.35
N ALA A 8 -4.88 -4.43 -1.16
CA ALA A 8 -4.27 -5.15 -0.04
C ALA A 8 -3.18 -6.09 -0.55
N ILE A 9 -2.00 -6.03 0.07
CA ILE A 9 -0.85 -6.89 -0.25
C ILE A 9 -0.44 -7.65 1.01
N GLY A 10 -0.39 -8.99 0.90
CA GLY A 10 -0.09 -9.88 2.00
C GLY A 10 1.21 -10.66 1.79
N CYS A 11 1.93 -10.90 2.89
CA CYS A 11 2.92 -11.96 3.00
C CYS A 11 2.67 -12.72 4.31
N THR A 12 3.26 -13.91 4.49
CA THR A 12 2.96 -14.78 5.65
C THR A 12 3.00 -14.04 6.99
N GLY A 13 4.04 -13.25 7.25
CA GLY A 13 4.19 -12.49 8.49
C GLY A 13 3.82 -11.01 8.41
N GLY A 14 3.34 -10.50 7.27
CA GLY A 14 2.94 -9.11 7.07
C GLY A 14 3.98 -8.00 7.30
N ARG A 15 5.26 -8.34 7.59
CA ARG A 15 6.30 -7.39 8.06
C ARG A 15 7.46 -7.10 7.11
N HIS A 16 7.69 -7.97 6.11
CA HIS A 16 8.85 -7.84 5.22
C HIS A 16 8.42 -7.55 3.78
N ARG A 17 8.02 -8.59 3.03
CA ARG A 17 7.72 -8.48 1.59
C ARG A 17 6.55 -7.54 1.31
N SER A 18 5.44 -7.70 2.04
CA SER A 18 4.25 -6.86 1.86
C SER A 18 4.53 -5.39 2.15
N VAL A 19 5.37 -5.10 3.14
CA VAL A 19 5.72 -3.72 3.54
C VAL A 19 6.50 -3.01 2.45
N VAL A 20 7.51 -3.70 1.88
CA VAL A 20 8.31 -3.16 0.77
C VAL A 20 7.42 -2.91 -0.45
N ILE A 21 6.64 -3.91 -0.88
CA ILE A 21 5.79 -3.78 -2.08
C ILE A 21 4.77 -2.65 -1.93
N VAL A 22 4.14 -2.49 -0.77
CA VAL A 22 3.18 -1.40 -0.52
C VAL A 22 3.84 -0.02 -0.61
N ARG A 23 5.09 0.14 -0.15
CA ARG A 23 5.84 1.40 -0.29
C ARG A 23 6.15 1.72 -1.75
N GLU A 24 6.59 0.73 -2.53
CA GLU A 24 6.87 0.93 -3.95
C GLU A 24 5.61 1.36 -4.73
N ILE A 25 4.47 0.70 -4.48
CA ILE A 25 3.19 1.07 -5.10
C ILE A 25 2.77 2.48 -4.69
N PHE A 26 2.92 2.82 -3.41
CA PHE A 26 2.60 4.15 -2.91
C PHE A 26 3.44 5.24 -3.59
N ASN A 27 4.75 5.04 -3.69
CA ASN A 27 5.64 5.99 -4.36
C ASN A 27 5.25 6.15 -5.83
N PHE A 28 5.03 5.04 -6.54
CA PHE A 28 4.58 5.05 -7.93
C PHE A 28 3.28 5.83 -8.12
N LEU A 29 2.26 5.58 -7.29
CA LEU A 29 0.97 6.28 -7.40
C LEU A 29 1.08 7.77 -7.03
N LYS A 30 1.90 8.08 -6.02
CA LYS A 30 2.16 9.46 -5.61
C LYS A 30 2.89 10.24 -6.71
N GLU A 31 3.88 9.63 -7.38
CA GLU A 31 4.58 10.21 -8.53
C GLU A 31 3.65 10.48 -9.72
N LYS A 32 2.59 9.66 -9.86
CA LYS A 32 1.54 9.87 -10.87
C LYS A 32 0.49 10.92 -10.47
N GLY A 33 0.61 11.52 -9.27
CA GLY A 33 -0.31 12.54 -8.78
C GLY A 33 -1.59 12.01 -8.15
N TYR A 34 -1.67 10.72 -7.84
CA TYR A 34 -2.83 10.16 -7.14
C TYR A 34 -2.76 10.41 -5.63
N GLU A 35 -3.86 10.89 -5.05
CA GLU A 35 -4.03 10.94 -3.61
C GLU A 35 -4.07 9.50 -3.06
N THR A 36 -2.99 9.12 -2.39
CA THR A 36 -2.76 7.74 -1.96
C THR A 36 -2.35 7.73 -0.49
N THR A 37 -2.82 6.74 0.26
CA THR A 37 -2.40 6.49 1.65
C THR A 37 -1.99 5.03 1.81
N ILE A 38 -1.13 4.75 2.79
CA ILE A 38 -0.70 3.38 3.13
C ILE A 38 -0.95 3.06 4.60
N ASN A 39 -1.25 1.80 4.87
CA ASN A 39 -1.37 1.26 6.22
C ASN A 39 -0.72 -0.13 6.28
N HIS A 40 0.09 -0.38 7.32
CA HIS A 40 0.73 -1.67 7.55
C HIS A 40 0.12 -2.31 8.80
N ARG A 41 -0.80 -3.26 8.63
CA ARG A 41 -1.55 -3.90 9.73
C ARG A 41 -0.65 -4.48 10.83
N GLU A 42 0.42 -5.17 10.45
CA GLU A 42 1.32 -5.91 11.37
C GLU A 42 2.46 -5.04 11.93
N LEU A 43 2.54 -3.77 11.52
CA LEU A 43 3.50 -2.77 11.99
C LEU A 43 2.81 -1.61 12.72
N LYS A 44 1.56 -1.80 13.14
CA LYS A 44 0.89 -0.87 14.04
C LYS A 44 1.68 -0.66 15.32
#